data_AF-A0A5C3LLJ1-F1
#
_entry.id   AF-A0A5C3LLJ1-F1
#
_cell.length_a   1.000
_cell.length_b   1.000
_cell.length_c   1.000
_cell.angle_alpha   90.00
_cell.angle_beta   90.00
_cell.angle_gamma   90.00
#
_symmetry.space_group_name_H-M   'P 1'
#
loop_
_entity.id
_entity.type
_entity.pdbx_description
1 polymer ?
#
loop_
_entity_poly.entity_id
_entity_poly.type
_entity_poly.pdbx_seq_one_letter_code
_entity_poly.pdbx_strand_id
1 'polypeptide(L)' 'MGGIGKTQIALKFTEEVSKQYCHIFWVDATDKDTISASLTGLSSIPEAKNAALDKNAESVLNWIGNL' A
#
# COMPACT_ATOMS: atom_id res chain seq x y z
N MET A 1 -9.28 17.21 14.00
CA MET A 1 -8.16 18.16 14.16
C MET A 1 -6.99 17.71 13.27
N GLY A 2 -7.02 18.07 11.99
CA GLY A 2 -6.04 17.62 11.01
C GLY A 2 -4.76 18.44 11.06
N GLY A 3 -3.78 18.02 11.87
CA GLY A 3 -2.45 18.63 11.90
C GLY A 3 -1.80 18.66 10.52
N ILE A 4 -1.27 19.83 10.16
CA ILE A 4 -0.54 20.11 8.92
C ILE A 4 0.71 19.21 8.86
N GLY A 5 0.99 18.61 7.70
CA GLY A 5 2.28 17.97 7.44
C GLY A 5 2.41 16.47 7.72
N LYS A 6 1.41 15.78 8.30
CA LYS A 6 1.51 14.33 8.59
C LYS A 6 1.83 13.48 7.33
N THR A 7 1.09 13.73 6.25
CA THR A 7 1.32 13.07 4.96
C THR A 7 2.71 13.39 4.42
N GLN A 8 3.16 14.65 4.55
CA GLN A 8 4.51 15.05 4.11
C GLN A 8 5.61 14.35 4.90
N ILE A 9 5.44 14.17 6.22
CA ILE A 9 6.38 13.42 7.06
C ILE A 9 6.43 11.95 6.63
N ALA A 10 5.29 11.32 6.37
CA ALA A 10 5.25 9.93 5.91
C ALA A 10 5.92 9.75 4.53
N LEU A 11 5.70 10.68 3.61
CA LEU A 11 6.36 10.70 2.31
C LEU A 11 7.88 10.90 2.46
N LYS A 12 8.30 11.84 3.32
CA LYS A 12 9.72 12.09 3.56
C LYS A 12 10.43 10.89 4.16
N PHE A 13 9.81 10.23 5.13
CA PHE A 13 10.32 9.00 5.71
C PHE A 13 10.50 7.91 4.65
N THR A 14 9.52 7.75 3.76
CA THR A 14 9.57 6.78 2.65
C THR A 14 10.77 7.02 1.74
N GLU A 15 11.06 8.28 1.39
CA GLU A 15 12.26 8.63 0.61
C GLU A 15 13.55 8.18 1.31
N GLU A 16 13.67 8.44 2.61
CA GLU A 16 14.86 8.16 3.42
C GLU A 16 15.11 6.66 3.59
N VAL A 17 14.05 5.86 3.71
CA VAL A 17 14.15 4.40 3.92
C VAL A 17 14.02 3.59 2.63
N SER A 18 13.83 4.24 1.47
CA SER A 18 13.60 3.57 0.18
C SER A 18 14.67 2.54 -0.21
N LYS A 19 15.90 2.68 0.30
CA LYS A 19 17.00 1.73 0.06
C LYS A 19 17.09 0.59 1.08
N GLN A 20 16.32 0.67 2.17
CA GLN A 20 16.33 -0.27 3.29
C GLN A 20 15.21 -1.30 3.19
N TYR A 21 14.10 -0.96 2.53
CA TYR A 21 12.96 -1.83 2.32
C TYR A 21 12.79 -2.18 0.85
N CYS A 22 12.60 -3.47 0.55
CA CYS A 22 12.31 -3.94 -0.81
C CYS A 22 10.92 -3.50 -1.29
N HIS A 23 9.97 -3.38 -0.37
CA HIS A 23 8.58 -3.05 -0.67
C HIS A 23 8.05 -1.99 0.30
N ILE A 24 7.43 -0.94 -0.25
CA ILE A 24 6.73 0.09 0.50
C ILE A 24 5.39 0.32 -0.20
N PHE A 25 4.29 0.15 0.54
CA PHE A 25 2.93 0.29 0.01
C PHE A 25 2.23 1.48 0.65
N TRP A 26 1.53 2.28 -0.16
CA TRP A 26 0.68 3.37 0.33
C TRP A 26 -0.78 2.91 0.35
N VAL A 27 -1.44 3.04 1.51
CA VAL A 27 -2.85 2.70 1.69
C VAL A 27 -3.60 3.91 2.24
N ASP A 28 -4.66 4.32 1.57
CA ASP A 28 -5.59 5.31 2.09
C ASP A 28 -6.54 4.67 3.11
N ALA A 29 -6.42 5.10 4.37
CA ALA A 29 -7.15 4.55 5.51
C ALA A 29 -8.33 5.42 5.96
N THR A 30 -8.89 6.26 5.07
CA THR A 30 -9.98 7.19 5.40
C THR A 30 -11.24 6.48 5.93
N ASP A 31 -11.66 5.39 5.28
CA ASP A 31 -12.79 4.54 5.69
C ASP A 31 -12.62 3.12 5.13
N LYS A 32 -13.54 2.21 5.47
CA LYS A 32 -13.47 0.80 5.09
C LYS A 32 -13.46 0.60 3.57
N ASP A 33 -14.27 1.36 2.85
CA ASP A 33 -14.41 1.22 1.40
C ASP A 33 -13.15 1.74 0.70
N THR A 34 -12.60 2.85 1.19
CA THR A 34 -11.35 3.45 0.74
C THR A 34 -10.16 2.52 1.01
N ILE A 35 -10.09 1.88 2.17
CA ILE A 35 -9.07 0.85 2.47
C ILE A 35 -9.17 -0.29 1.47
N SER A 36 -10.37 -0.83 1.26
CA SER A 36 -10.60 -1.95 0.34
C SER A 36 -10.22 -1.59 -1.10
N ALA A 37 -10.61 -0.40 -1.56
CA ALA A 37 -10.28 0.11 -2.88
C ALA A 37 -8.76 0.34 -3.04
N SER A 38 -8.11 0.93 -2.04
CA SER A 38 -6.67 1.17 -2.04
C SER A 38 -5.87 -0.14 -2.07
N LEU A 39 -6.25 -1.14 -1.27
CA LEU A 39 -5.64 -2.47 -1.27
C LEU A 39 -5.86 -3.17 -2.61
N THR A 40 -7.10 -3.22 -3.09
CA THR A 40 -7.41 -3.85 -4.40
C THR A 40 -6.64 -3.16 -5.53
N GLY A 41 -6.43 -1.84 -5.47
CA GLY A 41 -5.63 -1.10 -6.42
C GLY A 41 -4.18 -1.59 -6.53
N LEU A 42 -3.59 -2.11 -5.44
CA LEU A 42 -2.25 -2.69 -5.46
C LEU A 42 -2.15 -3.93 -6.35
N SER A 43 -3.26 -4.63 -6.65
CA SER A 43 -3.25 -5.75 -7.61
C SER A 43 -2.86 -5.32 -9.02
N SER A 44 -2.77 -4.02 -9.30
CA SER A 44 -2.40 -3.47 -10.60
C SER A 44 -0.89 -3.28 -10.80
N ILE A 45 -0.08 -3.38 -9.74
CA ILE A 45 1.38 -3.25 -9.85
C ILE A 45 1.99 -4.48 -10.55
N PRO A 46 3.13 -4.34 -11.25
CA PRO A 46 3.70 -5.44 -12.05
C PRO A 46 3.94 -6.72 -11.25
N GLU A 47 4.49 -6.62 -10.04
CA GLU A 47 4.80 -7.76 -9.18
C GLU A 47 3.53 -8.51 -8.76
N ALA A 48 2.48 -7.78 -8.38
CA ALA A 48 1.20 -8.37 -8.01
C ALA A 48 0.49 -9.02 -9.21
N LYS A 49 0.57 -8.41 -10.39
CA LYS A 49 0.02 -9.00 -11.63
C LYS A 49 0.72 -10.31 -11.98
N ASN A 50 2.05 -10.38 -11.81
CA ASN A 50 2.82 -11.60 -12.04
C ASN A 50 2.48 -12.71 -11.04
N ALA A 51 2.06 -12.34 -9.82
CA ALA A 51 1.56 -13.27 -8.81
C ALA A 51 0.11 -13.74 -9.05
N ALA A 52 -0.54 -13.28 -10.14
CA ALA A 52 -1.90 -13.66 -10.53
C ALA A 52 -2.94 -13.49 -9.40
N LEU A 53 -2.84 -12.39 -8.63
CA LEU A 53 -3.74 -12.13 -7.52
C LEU A 53 -5.19 -11.92 -7.96
N ASP A 54 -6.11 -12.36 -7.11
CA ASP A 54 -7.52 -11.99 -7.27
C ASP A 54 -7.70 -10.48 -7.03
N LYS A 55 -8.69 -9.90 -7.71
CA LYS A 55 -9.03 -8.46 -7.60
C LYS A 55 -9.83 -8.17 -6.32
N ASN A 56 -9.30 -8.58 -5.16
CA ASN A 56 -9.90 -8.30 -3.86
C ASN A 56 -8.81 -7.99 -2.80
N ALA A 57 -9.21 -7.32 -1.73
CA ALA A 57 -8.28 -6.88 -0.68
C ALA A 57 -7.63 -8.04 0.09
N GLU A 58 -8.33 -9.16 0.30
CA GLU A 58 -7.82 -10.31 1.05
C GLU A 58 -6.66 -11.00 0.33
N SER A 59 -6.80 -11.23 -0.98
CA SER A 59 -5.73 -11.79 -1.82
C SER A 59 -4.49 -10.90 -1.83
N VAL A 60 -4.68 -9.57 -1.84
CA VAL A 60 -3.56 -8.61 -1.76
C VAL A 60 -2.88 -8.67 -0.39
N LEU A 61 -3.64 -8.71 0.70
CA LEU A 61 -3.07 -8.81 2.05
C LEU A 61 -2.29 -10.12 2.25
N ASN A 62 -2.85 -11.24 1.78
CA ASN A 62 -2.17 -12.53 1.81
C ASN A 62 -0.88 -12.49 0.99
N TRP A 63 -0.88 -11.82 -0.16
CA TRP A 63 0.34 -11.65 -0.96
C TRP A 63 1.39 -10.83 -0.23
N ILE A 64 1.03 -9.67 0.34
CA ILE A 64 1.95 -8.82 1.11
C ILE A 64 2.55 -9.57 2.30
N GLY A 65 1.76 -10.41 2.98
CA GLY A 65 2.24 -11.23 4.10
C GLY A 65 3.22 -12.34 3.72
N ASN A 66 3.38 -12.64 2.42
CA ASN A 66 4.27 -13.67 1.88
C ASN A 66 5.44 -13.09 1.05
N LEU A 67 5.61 -11.77 1.00
CA LEU A 67 6.76 -11.09 0.39
C LEU A 67 7.99 -11.15 1.31
#